data_AF-A0A2N4UHB9-F1
#
_entry.id   AF-A0A2N4UHB9-F1
#
_cell.length_a   1.000
_cell.length_b   1.000
_cell.length_c   1.000
_cell.angle_alpha   90.00
_cell.angle_beta   90.00
_cell.angle_gamma   90.00
#
_symmetry.space_group_name_H-M   'P 1'
#
loop_
_entity.id
_entity.type
_entity.pdbx_description
1 polymer ?
#
loop_
_entity_poly.entity_id
_entity_poly.type
_entity_poly.pdbx_seq_one_letter_code
_entity_poly.pdbx_strand_id
1 'polypeptide(L)'
;MREGEQISVWRIATDTPDYTSDDMTGEGARLTGGRWNRKGNAVIYSASSIALACLETLAHLEFGGLPLNRYLVRIDIPKAIWDKRFKFDESKNIGWDASPAGKVSLDAGDDWLAGAKSAVMEVPSVIVPEECNILINPHHNGIKKLRAVKVRKWLFDARLNG
;
A
#
# COMPACT_ATOMS: atom_id res chain seq x y z
N MET A 1 2.38 -27.50 -15.78
CA MET A 1 2.00 -26.10 -16.05
C MET A 1 2.82 -25.22 -15.12
N ARG A 2 3.63 -24.30 -15.64
CA ARG A 2 4.42 -23.40 -14.78
C ARG A 2 3.43 -22.53 -14.01
N GLU A 3 3.51 -22.51 -12.68
CA GLU A 3 2.85 -21.48 -11.87
C GLU A 3 3.15 -20.12 -12.53
N GLY A 4 2.10 -19.38 -12.86
CA GLY A 4 2.23 -18.13 -13.61
C GLY A 4 3.16 -17.17 -12.86
N GLU A 5 4.06 -16.53 -13.60
CA GLU A 5 4.97 -15.52 -13.06
C GLU A 5 4.18 -14.49 -12.24
N GLN A 6 4.69 -14.16 -11.05
CA GLN A 6 4.04 -13.26 -10.11
C GLN A 6 5.07 -12.33 -9.46
N ILE A 7 4.63 -11.14 -9.09
CA ILE A 7 5.40 -10.15 -8.33
C ILE A 7 4.87 -10.15 -6.90
N SER A 8 5.76 -10.18 -5.91
CA SER A 8 5.38 -10.06 -4.51
C SER A 8 5.62 -8.64 -4.01
N VAL A 9 4.59 -8.05 -3.39
CA VAL A 9 4.65 -6.76 -2.70
C VAL A 9 4.30 -6.95 -1.23
N TRP A 10 4.64 -5.98 -0.39
CA TRP A 10 4.72 -6.19 1.06
C TRP A 10 3.95 -5.14 1.83
N ARG A 11 3.24 -5.53 2.89
CA ARG A 11 2.73 -4.58 3.88
C ARG A 11 3.03 -5.09 5.28
N ILE A 12 3.13 -4.17 6.24
CA ILE A 12 3.15 -4.47 7.66
C ILE A 12 1.86 -3.94 8.26
N ALA A 13 0.97 -4.84 8.65
CA ALA A 13 -0.37 -4.49 9.12
C ALA A 13 -0.71 -5.24 10.42
N THR A 14 -1.73 -4.74 11.12
CA THR A 14 -2.22 -5.29 12.38
C THR A 14 -3.51 -6.07 12.15
N ASP A 15 -3.75 -7.08 12.98
CA ASP A 15 -5.12 -7.60 13.16
C ASP A 15 -5.89 -6.63 14.06
N THR A 16 -7.13 -6.33 13.69
CA THR A 16 -8.07 -5.51 14.45
C THR A 16 -9.32 -6.33 14.77
N PRO A 17 -10.23 -5.85 15.64
CA PRO A 17 -11.52 -6.51 15.85
C PRO A 17 -12.37 -6.62 14.58
N ASP A 18 -12.22 -5.69 13.62
CA ASP A 18 -13.08 -5.58 12.44
C ASP A 18 -12.48 -6.21 11.17
N TYR A 19 -11.15 -6.27 11.05
CA TYR A 19 -10.45 -6.82 9.89
C TYR A 19 -9.05 -7.35 10.24
N THR A 20 -8.57 -8.31 9.44
CA THR A 20 -7.25 -8.93 9.62
C THR A 20 -6.17 -8.24 8.78
N SER A 21 -4.89 -8.45 9.11
CA SER A 21 -3.75 -7.82 8.44
C SER A 21 -3.62 -8.20 6.96
N ASP A 22 -4.12 -9.37 6.58
CA ASP A 22 -4.19 -9.89 5.22
C ASP A 22 -5.51 -9.56 4.51
N ASP A 23 -6.35 -8.73 5.12
CA ASP A 23 -7.56 -8.22 4.49
C ASP A 23 -7.25 -7.44 3.20
N MET A 24 -8.11 -7.68 2.20
CA MET A 24 -8.02 -7.10 0.86
C MET A 24 -9.25 -6.23 0.54
N THR A 25 -9.94 -5.69 1.55
CA THR A 25 -11.04 -4.73 1.38
C THR A 25 -10.55 -3.28 1.41
N GLY A 26 -9.41 -3.00 2.04
CA GLY A 26 -8.86 -1.64 2.17
C GLY A 26 -9.55 -0.79 3.26
N GLU A 27 -10.25 -1.44 4.20
CA GLU A 27 -11.07 -0.78 5.21
C GLU A 27 -10.30 0.20 6.09
N GLY A 28 -9.09 -0.16 6.53
CA GLY A 28 -8.25 0.74 7.35
C GLY A 28 -8.01 2.09 6.66
N ALA A 29 -7.56 2.07 5.41
CA ALA A 29 -7.33 3.30 4.64
C ALA A 29 -8.63 4.03 4.31
N ARG A 30 -9.74 3.31 4.13
CA ARG A 30 -11.07 3.92 3.94
C ARG A 30 -11.46 4.78 5.14
N LEU A 31 -11.20 4.30 6.35
CA LEU A 31 -11.56 4.99 7.60
C LEU A 31 -10.63 6.18 7.89
N THR A 32 -9.32 6.02 7.68
CA THR A 32 -8.33 7.03 8.07
C THR A 32 -8.03 8.03 6.96
N GLY A 33 -8.19 7.64 5.69
CA GLY A 33 -7.56 8.29 4.56
C GLY A 33 -6.06 8.01 4.51
N GLY A 34 -5.39 8.54 3.50
CA GLY A 34 -3.95 8.44 3.30
C GLY A 34 -3.47 9.45 2.26
N ARG A 35 -2.21 9.34 1.82
CA ARG A 35 -1.66 10.23 0.78
C ARG A 35 -2.39 10.12 -0.56
N TRP A 36 -2.85 8.92 -0.89
CA TRP A 36 -3.43 8.57 -2.19
C TRP A 36 -4.90 8.18 -2.11
N ASN A 37 -5.59 8.53 -1.01
CA ASN A 37 -7.04 8.34 -0.90
C ASN A 37 -7.64 9.26 0.16
N ARG A 38 -8.81 9.81 -0.12
CA ARG A 38 -9.63 10.47 0.90
C ARG A 38 -10.36 9.45 1.78
N LYS A 39 -10.76 9.88 2.98
CA LYS A 39 -11.68 9.12 3.84
C LYS A 39 -12.94 8.77 3.07
N GLY A 40 -13.40 7.54 3.20
CA GLY A 40 -14.51 6.96 2.45
C GLY A 40 -14.08 6.16 1.22
N ASN A 41 -12.89 6.40 0.66
CA ASN A 41 -12.36 5.66 -0.49
C ASN A 41 -11.41 4.57 -0.03
N ALA A 42 -11.76 3.31 -0.27
CA ALA A 42 -10.96 2.17 0.14
C ALA A 42 -9.77 1.97 -0.82
N VAL A 43 -8.59 1.76 -0.23
CA VAL A 43 -7.37 1.43 -0.96
C VAL A 43 -6.49 0.55 -0.09
N ILE A 44 -5.72 -0.30 -0.72
CA ILE A 44 -4.73 -1.13 -0.06
C ILE A 44 -3.35 -0.54 -0.33
N TYR A 45 -2.62 -0.21 0.74
CA TYR A 45 -1.22 0.20 0.66
C TYR A 45 -0.29 -1.00 0.84
N SER A 46 0.75 -1.05 0.01
CA SER A 46 1.87 -1.96 0.12
C SER A 46 3.12 -1.31 -0.48
N ALA A 47 4.27 -1.96 -0.35
CA ALA A 47 5.56 -1.49 -0.84
C ALA A 47 6.23 -2.55 -1.72
N SER A 48 7.11 -2.09 -2.63
CA SER A 48 7.91 -2.96 -3.49
C SER A 48 8.86 -3.86 -2.69
N SER A 49 9.30 -3.42 -1.51
CA SER A 49 10.26 -4.12 -0.67
C SER A 49 9.78 -4.22 0.79
N ILE A 50 10.28 -5.22 1.52
CA ILE A 50 10.04 -5.35 2.97
C ILE A 50 10.67 -4.17 3.73
N ALA A 51 11.82 -3.69 3.25
CA ALA A 51 12.53 -2.56 3.86
C ALA A 51 11.71 -1.26 3.74
N LEU A 52 11.14 -0.97 2.57
CA LEU A 52 10.26 0.18 2.40
C LEU A 52 8.97 0.04 3.21
N ALA A 53 8.34 -1.15 3.24
CA ALA A 53 7.18 -1.38 4.10
C ALA A 53 7.49 -1.06 5.58
N CYS A 54 8.71 -1.38 6.03
CA CYS A 54 9.19 -1.05 7.37
C CYS A 54 9.32 0.47 7.56
N LEU A 55 10.01 1.16 6.66
CA LEU A 55 10.19 2.63 6.73
C LEU A 55 8.85 3.37 6.73
N GLU A 56 7.94 3.02 5.83
CA GLU A 56 6.59 3.60 5.77
C GLU A 56 5.82 3.37 7.07
N THR A 57 5.91 2.16 7.62
CA THR A 57 5.23 1.83 8.89
C THR A 57 5.82 2.62 10.05
N LEU A 58 7.15 2.81 10.10
CA LEU A 58 7.83 3.57 11.15
C LEU A 58 7.52 5.07 11.08
N ALA A 59 7.60 5.65 9.88
CA ALA A 59 7.24 7.05 9.68
C ALA A 59 5.80 7.34 10.09
N HIS A 60 4.87 6.40 9.90
CA HIS A 60 3.49 6.53 10.40
C HIS A 60 3.36 6.30 11.91
N LEU A 61 4.21 5.44 12.51
CA LEU A 61 4.19 5.08 13.93
C LEU A 61 4.70 6.19 14.86
N GLU A 62 5.65 7.00 14.41
CA GLU A 62 6.14 8.18 15.17
C GLU A 62 4.99 9.13 15.57
N PHE A 63 3.86 9.09 14.86
CA PHE A 63 2.67 9.88 15.14
C PHE A 63 1.63 9.20 16.07
N GLY A 64 1.76 7.92 16.41
CA GLY A 64 0.68 7.13 17.02
C GLY A 64 1.05 6.12 18.12
N GLY A 65 2.34 5.93 18.41
CA GLY A 65 2.80 4.93 19.38
C GLY A 65 2.69 3.48 18.88
N LEU A 66 3.38 2.55 19.54
CA LEU A 66 3.52 1.15 19.10
C LEU A 66 2.42 0.23 19.66
N PRO A 67 1.49 -0.31 18.85
CA PRO A 67 0.89 -1.60 19.15
C PRO A 67 1.79 -2.74 18.63
N LEU A 68 2.06 -3.71 19.51
CA LEU A 68 3.08 -4.78 19.35
C LEU A 68 2.65 -5.96 18.45
N ASN A 69 1.44 -5.96 17.90
CA ASN A 69 0.89 -7.08 17.13
C ASN A 69 0.79 -6.77 15.63
N ARG A 70 1.95 -6.65 14.98
CA ARG A 70 2.06 -6.45 13.53
C ARG A 70 2.51 -7.73 12.83
N TYR A 71 2.09 -7.89 11.59
CA TYR A 71 2.44 -9.01 10.73
C TYR A 71 3.03 -8.51 9.43
N LEU A 72 4.05 -9.22 8.96
CA LEU A 72 4.52 -9.06 7.60
C LEU A 72 3.57 -9.84 6.68
N VAL A 73 2.96 -9.14 5.74
CA VAL A 73 2.03 -9.69 4.77
C VAL A 73 2.63 -9.58 3.38
N ARG A 74 2.66 -10.70 2.68
CA ARG A 74 3.03 -10.77 1.26
C ARG A 74 1.76 -10.73 0.43
N ILE A 75 1.73 -9.92 -0.61
CA ILE A 75 0.67 -9.90 -1.61
C ILE A 75 1.26 -10.33 -2.93
N ASP A 76 0.79 -11.46 -3.45
CA ASP A 76 1.19 -11.99 -4.73
C ASP A 76 0.29 -11.41 -5.84
N ILE A 77 0.90 -10.72 -6.80
CA ILE A 77 0.25 -10.08 -7.95
C ILE A 77 0.66 -10.85 -9.22
N PRO A 78 -0.29 -11.44 -9.97
CA PRO A 78 0.02 -12.07 -11.25
C PRO A 78 0.68 -11.09 -12.22
N LYS A 79 1.72 -11.53 -12.95
CA LYS A 79 2.47 -10.70 -13.91
C LYS A 79 1.57 -10.00 -14.92
N ALA A 80 0.52 -10.67 -15.41
CA ALA A 80 -0.45 -10.10 -16.35
C ALA A 80 -1.28 -8.93 -15.78
N ILE A 81 -1.44 -8.84 -14.45
CA ILE A 81 -2.04 -7.66 -13.78
C ILE A 81 -0.98 -6.59 -13.56
N TRP A 82 0.21 -7.00 -13.11
CA TRP A 82 1.35 -6.09 -12.89
C TRP A 82 1.75 -5.31 -14.14
N ASP A 83 1.73 -5.96 -15.31
CA ASP A 83 2.07 -5.32 -16.58
C ASP A 83 1.05 -4.27 -17.03
N LYS A 84 -0.17 -4.31 -16.47
CA LYS A 84 -1.24 -3.33 -16.72
C LYS A 84 -1.38 -2.30 -15.62
N ARG A 85 -0.46 -2.28 -14.65
CA ARG A 85 -0.52 -1.30 -13.56
C ARG A 85 -0.44 0.12 -14.10
N PHE A 86 -1.12 1.03 -13.41
CA PHE A 86 -0.97 2.45 -13.68
C PHE A 86 0.31 2.93 -13.01
N LYS A 87 1.21 3.57 -13.76
CA LYS A 87 2.40 4.20 -13.21
C LYS A 87 2.12 5.67 -13.04
N PHE A 88 2.22 6.17 -11.81
CA PHE A 88 2.09 7.60 -11.55
C PHE A 88 3.25 8.37 -12.18
N ASP A 89 2.95 9.54 -12.74
CA ASP A 89 3.94 10.41 -13.38
C ASP A 89 4.18 11.64 -12.48
N GLU A 90 5.16 11.54 -11.60
CA GLU A 90 5.57 12.61 -10.69
C GLU A 90 5.99 13.90 -11.41
N SER A 91 6.58 13.80 -12.60
CA SER A 91 7.03 14.96 -13.38
C SER A 91 5.87 15.84 -13.86
N LYS A 92 4.68 15.25 -14.01
CA LYS A 92 3.45 15.94 -14.42
C LYS A 92 2.57 16.38 -13.26
N ASN A 93 2.88 15.96 -12.03
CA ASN A 93 2.03 16.15 -10.87
C ASN A 93 2.83 16.77 -9.71
N ILE A 94 3.38 17.95 -9.95
CA ILE A 94 4.16 18.70 -8.95
C ILE A 94 3.31 18.93 -7.68
N GLY A 95 3.88 18.62 -6.51
CA GLY A 95 3.21 18.71 -5.21
C GLY A 95 2.58 17.40 -4.72
N TRP A 96 2.77 16.28 -5.43
CA TRP A 96 2.34 14.94 -4.99
C TRP A 96 2.95 14.54 -3.62
N ASP A 97 4.17 15.02 -3.37
CA ASP A 97 5.03 14.77 -2.22
C ASP A 97 4.84 15.76 -1.07
N ALA A 98 3.89 16.71 -1.18
CA ALA A 98 3.60 17.68 -0.13
C ALA A 98 3.40 17.01 1.25
N SER A 99 3.89 17.65 2.30
CA SER A 99 3.79 17.17 3.69
C SER A 99 3.20 18.28 4.59
N PRO A 100 1.98 18.10 5.14
CA PRO A 100 1.07 16.95 4.98
C PRO A 100 0.59 16.74 3.53
N ALA A 101 0.09 15.53 3.23
CA ALA A 101 -0.40 15.17 1.90
C ALA A 101 -1.45 16.17 1.39
N GLY A 102 -1.22 16.67 0.17
CA GLY A 102 -2.01 17.73 -0.45
C GLY A 102 -2.99 17.23 -1.51
N LYS A 103 -3.71 18.19 -2.12
CA LYS A 103 -4.73 17.92 -3.13
C LYS A 103 -4.24 17.10 -4.32
N VAL A 104 -2.98 17.26 -4.73
CA VAL A 104 -2.42 16.63 -5.94
C VAL A 104 -2.42 15.10 -5.85
N SER A 105 -1.85 14.53 -4.80
CA SER A 105 -1.84 13.07 -4.60
C SER A 105 -3.21 12.51 -4.23
N LEU A 106 -4.02 13.27 -3.49
CA LEU A 106 -5.39 12.89 -3.16
C LEU A 106 -6.30 12.81 -4.39
N ASP A 107 -6.29 13.82 -5.27
CA ASP A 107 -7.06 13.82 -6.51
C ASP A 107 -6.61 12.68 -7.43
N ALA A 108 -5.30 12.53 -7.65
CA ALA A 108 -4.78 11.47 -8.51
C ALA A 108 -5.17 10.06 -8.01
N GLY A 109 -5.11 9.84 -6.71
CA GLY A 109 -5.49 8.57 -6.10
C GLY A 109 -6.99 8.30 -6.17
N ASP A 110 -7.82 9.28 -5.81
CA ASP A 110 -9.28 9.14 -5.87
C ASP A 110 -9.78 8.95 -7.30
N ASP A 111 -9.22 9.69 -8.27
CA ASP A 111 -9.55 9.55 -9.70
C ASP A 111 -9.18 8.16 -10.23
N TRP A 112 -8.02 7.63 -9.83
CA TRP A 112 -7.62 6.27 -10.17
C TRP A 112 -8.55 5.21 -9.55
N LEU A 113 -8.93 5.38 -8.27
CA LEU A 113 -9.85 4.49 -7.57
C LEU A 113 -11.23 4.46 -8.25
N ALA A 114 -11.80 5.63 -8.52
CA ALA A 114 -13.10 5.79 -9.16
C ALA A 114 -13.09 5.31 -10.62
N GLY A 115 -12.01 5.56 -11.35
CA GLY A 115 -11.88 5.15 -12.74
C GLY A 115 -11.74 3.62 -12.91
N ALA A 116 -11.22 2.91 -11.91
CA ALA A 116 -11.07 1.45 -11.88
C ALA A 116 -10.54 0.85 -13.20
N LYS A 117 -9.57 1.54 -13.85
CA LYS A 117 -8.97 1.11 -15.13
C LYS A 117 -7.85 0.08 -14.95
N SER A 118 -7.23 0.04 -13.77
CA SER A 118 -6.21 -0.93 -13.38
C SER A 118 -6.44 -1.38 -11.94
N ALA A 119 -6.00 -2.60 -11.62
CA ALA A 119 -6.08 -3.12 -10.25
C ALA A 119 -4.99 -2.55 -9.35
N VAL A 120 -3.87 -2.13 -9.96
CA VAL A 120 -2.64 -1.73 -9.29
C VAL A 120 -2.21 -0.37 -9.80
N MET A 121 -1.76 0.47 -8.88
CA MET A 121 -1.07 1.71 -9.16
C MET A 121 0.30 1.70 -8.47
N GLU A 122 1.35 2.01 -9.22
CA GLU A 122 2.72 2.16 -8.75
C GLU A 122 2.99 3.65 -8.55
N VAL A 123 3.39 4.04 -7.35
CA VAL A 123 3.68 5.42 -6.96
C VAL A 123 5.04 5.50 -6.25
N PRO A 124 5.81 6.59 -6.40
CA PRO A 124 7.02 6.79 -5.61
C PRO A 124 6.72 6.84 -4.11
N SER A 125 7.66 6.37 -3.28
CA SER A 125 7.63 6.66 -1.85
C SER A 125 8.08 8.10 -1.59
N VAL A 126 7.45 8.78 -0.64
CA VAL A 126 7.92 10.10 -0.19
C VAL A 126 9.17 9.98 0.69
N ILE A 127 9.40 8.81 1.30
CA ILE A 127 10.55 8.55 2.17
C ILE A 127 11.78 8.22 1.32
N VAL A 128 11.62 7.36 0.31
CA VAL A 128 12.69 6.93 -0.61
C VAL A 128 12.15 7.01 -2.04
N PRO A 129 12.27 8.17 -2.72
CA PRO A 129 11.68 8.39 -4.05
C PRO A 129 12.11 7.41 -5.14
N GLU A 130 13.27 6.78 -4.99
CA GLU A 130 13.79 5.76 -5.90
C GLU A 130 13.09 4.39 -5.76
N GLU A 131 12.36 4.16 -4.65
CA GLU A 131 11.53 2.98 -4.44
C GLU A 131 10.03 3.32 -4.56
N CYS A 132 9.20 2.30 -4.78
CA CYS A 132 7.77 2.49 -5.05
C CYS A 132 6.88 1.86 -3.99
N ASN A 133 5.85 2.61 -3.61
CA ASN A 133 4.66 2.05 -3.00
C ASN A 133 3.71 1.52 -4.08
N ILE A 134 3.01 0.45 -3.74
CA ILE A 134 2.08 -0.25 -4.60
C ILE A 134 0.69 -0.17 -3.98
N LEU A 135 -0.18 0.57 -4.65
CA LEU A 135 -1.58 0.73 -4.29
C LEU A 135 -2.43 -0.31 -5.02
N ILE A 136 -3.38 -0.93 -4.31
CA ILE A 136 -4.30 -1.90 -4.89
C ILE A 136 -5.74 -1.39 -4.71
N ASN A 137 -6.50 -1.38 -5.81
CA ASN A 137 -7.90 -0.94 -5.82
C ASN A 137 -8.81 -2.13 -5.44
N PRO A 138 -9.46 -2.11 -4.26
CA PRO A 138 -10.34 -3.20 -3.82
C PRO A 138 -11.60 -3.37 -4.66
N HIS A 139 -12.00 -2.35 -5.41
CA HIS A 139 -13.19 -2.38 -6.27
C HIS A 139 -12.90 -2.86 -7.69
N HIS A 140 -11.63 -3.01 -8.08
CA HIS A 140 -11.27 -3.49 -9.40
C HIS A 140 -11.38 -5.01 -9.49
N ASN A 141 -12.07 -5.55 -10.51
CA ASN A 141 -12.30 -7.00 -10.71
C ASN A 141 -11.03 -7.87 -10.65
N GLY A 142 -9.89 -7.33 -11.09
CA GLY A 142 -8.57 -7.98 -11.03
C GLY A 142 -8.10 -8.37 -9.63
N ILE A 143 -8.60 -7.75 -8.56
CA ILE A 143 -8.21 -8.09 -7.17
C ILE A 143 -8.50 -9.55 -6.82
N LYS A 144 -9.52 -10.17 -7.43
CA LYS A 144 -9.88 -11.58 -7.22
C LYS A 144 -8.77 -12.56 -7.59
N LYS A 145 -7.74 -12.11 -8.32
CA LYS A 145 -6.57 -12.90 -8.71
C LYS A 145 -5.35 -12.63 -7.84
N LEU A 146 -5.41 -11.65 -6.94
CA LEU A 146 -4.34 -11.36 -5.99
C LEU A 146 -4.52 -12.22 -4.74
N ARG A 147 -3.41 -12.54 -4.07
CA ARG A 147 -3.43 -13.33 -2.84
C ARG A 147 -2.58 -12.68 -1.78
N ALA A 148 -3.20 -12.27 -0.67
CA ALA A 148 -2.49 -11.84 0.53
C ALA A 148 -2.26 -13.02 1.47
N VAL A 149 -1.08 -13.08 2.07
CA VAL A 149 -0.67 -14.14 3.01
C VAL A 149 0.11 -13.51 4.16
N LYS A 150 -0.32 -13.76 5.41
CA LYS A 150 0.50 -13.48 6.58
C LYS A 150 1.70 -14.42 6.59
N VAL A 151 2.91 -13.88 6.48
CA VAL A 151 4.13 -14.68 6.42
C VAL A 151 4.65 -14.99 7.81
N ARG A 152 4.69 -13.97 8.67
CA ARG A 152 5.19 -14.05 10.05
C ARG A 152 4.79 -12.82 10.85
N LYS A 153 4.96 -12.89 12.17
CA LYS A 153 4.99 -11.68 12.99
C LYS A 153 6.10 -10.74 12.52
N TRP A 154 5.80 -9.46 12.50
CA TRP A 154 6.78 -8.41 12.33
C TRP A 154 7.10 -7.84 13.71
N LEU A 155 8.33 -8.03 14.14
CA LEU A 155 8.83 -7.55 15.42
C LEU A 155 9.67 -6.32 15.15
N PHE A 156 9.28 -5.20 15.75
CA PHE A 156 10.11 -4.00 15.75
C PHE A 156 11.27 -4.22 16.73
N ASP A 157 12.49 -3.98 16.28
CA ASP A 157 13.68 -4.06 17.11
C ASP A 157 13.88 -2.74 17.84
N ALA A 158 13.82 -2.77 19.18
CA ALA A 158 13.97 -1.58 20.02
C ALA A 158 15.32 -0.86 19.83
N ARG A 159 16.33 -1.48 19.20
CA ARG A 159 17.58 -0.82 18.82
C ARG A 159 17.41 0.29 17.77
N LEU A 160 16.26 0.38 17.12
CA LEU A 160 15.94 1.43 16.16
C LEU A 160 15.38 2.72 16.81
N ASN A 161 15.14 2.73 18.13
CA ASN A 161 14.70 3.91 18.89
C ASN A 161 15.88 4.66 19.56
N GLY A 162 17.04 4.69 18.91
CA GLY A 162 18.26 5.35 19.44
C GLY A 162 18.09 6.85 19.65
#